data_AF-K2BL77-F1
#
_entry.id   AF-K2BL77-F1
#
_cell.length_a   1.000
_cell.length_b   1.000
_cell.length_c   1.000
_cell.angle_alpha   90.00
_cell.angle_beta   90.00
_cell.angle_gamma   90.00
#
_symmetry.space_group_name_H-M   'P 1'
#
loop_
_entity.id
_entity.type
_entity.pdbx_description
1 polymer ?
#
loop_
_entity_poly.entity_id
_entity_poly.type
_entity_poly.pdbx_seq_one_letter_code
_entity_poly.pdbx_strand_id
1 'polypeptide(L)'
;CNFNVLKQTPETLFDKPRIEPEIEPYQTSKIYSFPIYDYEGDKFAFRFTVTDSLTIFSVGASSQSLKELIDFPKESDSTLIKDPRWSEQFARSPKTIGGVAYIVPENLMGIVDYFLTKEEQYKQYVQDDWLIIARGYLKALKSIGTTTTQEGKTLISNTFINIEQLPTDEAKQVEEALDRVFAKNGDVGQRTIQARDSVVKSGVGQIAQALQVYYTTPGNSKYPVSLNELVTSKTVIEVPTSPSGEAYGYLRCADGKEIAVSGKLESTGTYWVWSSASMKAIDTNSTTPPSTTCVYGL
;
A
#
# COMPACT_ATOMS: atom_id res chain seq x y z
N CYS A 1 -37.28 39.80 -25.17
CA CYS A 1 -36.41 39.10 -24.21
C CYS A 1 -36.06 40.04 -23.06
N ASN A 2 -36.88 40.05 -22.01
CA ASN A 2 -36.66 40.85 -20.82
C ASN A 2 -35.95 40.00 -19.77
N PHE A 3 -34.68 40.32 -19.50
CA PHE A 3 -34.00 39.85 -18.30
C PHE A 3 -34.36 40.78 -17.14
N ASN A 4 -35.41 40.42 -16.41
CA ASN A 4 -35.63 40.95 -15.07
C ASN A 4 -34.62 40.28 -14.13
N VAL A 5 -33.54 41.00 -13.83
CA VAL A 5 -32.64 40.69 -12.73
C VAL A 5 -33.44 40.91 -11.44
N LEU A 6 -33.95 39.82 -10.87
CA LEU A 6 -34.53 39.83 -9.53
C LEU A 6 -33.42 40.24 -8.55
N LYS A 7 -33.59 41.42 -7.95
CA LYS A 7 -32.89 41.81 -6.72
C LYS A 7 -33.20 40.76 -5.66
N GLN A 8 -32.30 39.83 -5.41
CA GLN A 8 -32.31 39.03 -4.19
C GLN A 8 -31.67 39.87 -3.09
N THR A 9 -32.47 40.23 -2.09
CA THR A 9 -32.04 40.78 -0.81
C THR A 9 -31.10 39.80 -0.09
N PRO A 10 -30.03 40.27 0.57
CA PRO A 10 -29.10 39.41 1.30
C PRO A 10 -29.60 39.16 2.72
N GLU A 11 -30.78 38.56 2.86
CA GLU A 11 -31.31 38.15 4.16
C GLU A 11 -31.86 36.74 4.00
N THR A 12 -31.21 35.79 4.70
CA THR A 12 -31.59 34.36 4.97
C THR A 12 -30.52 33.30 4.67
N LEU A 13 -29.22 33.64 4.61
CA LEU A 13 -28.15 32.62 4.54
C LEU A 13 -27.59 32.16 5.91
N PHE A 14 -28.07 32.72 7.03
CA PHE A 14 -27.49 32.50 8.37
C PHE A 14 -28.51 32.18 9.48
N ASP A 15 -29.60 31.49 9.18
CA ASP A 15 -30.48 30.91 10.23
C ASP A 15 -30.03 29.49 10.64
N LYS A 16 -28.71 29.28 10.76
CA LYS A 16 -28.20 28.09 11.48
C LYS A 16 -28.09 28.47 12.96
N PRO A 17 -28.64 27.67 13.89
CA PRO A 17 -28.52 27.96 15.31
C PRO A 17 -27.05 28.13 15.67
N ARG A 18 -26.74 29.24 16.35
CA ARG A 18 -25.39 29.52 16.84
C ARG A 18 -24.99 28.38 17.79
N ILE A 19 -23.94 27.65 17.44
CA ILE A 19 -23.38 26.61 18.31
C ILE A 19 -22.62 27.33 19.43
N GLU A 20 -23.22 27.37 20.62
CA GLU A 20 -22.56 27.89 21.82
C GLU A 20 -21.62 26.81 22.39
N PRO A 21 -20.38 27.14 22.74
CA PRO A 21 -19.45 26.17 23.31
C PRO A 21 -19.82 25.83 24.76
N GLU A 22 -19.63 24.58 25.15
CA GLU A 22 -19.51 24.18 26.55
C GLU A 22 -18.15 24.65 27.06
N ILE A 23 -18.13 25.51 28.10
CA ILE A 23 -16.91 26.10 28.63
C ILE A 23 -16.50 25.38 29.92
N GLU A 24 -15.34 24.74 29.88
CA GLU A 24 -14.73 24.09 31.04
C GLU A 24 -13.53 24.91 31.53
N PRO A 25 -13.54 25.47 32.76
CA PRO A 25 -12.36 26.12 33.32
C PRO A 25 -11.28 25.08 33.65
N TYR A 26 -10.04 25.30 33.23
CA TYR A 26 -8.91 24.43 33.56
C TYR A 26 -7.62 25.25 33.76
N GLN A 27 -7.12 25.24 35.00
CA GLN A 27 -5.99 26.07 35.46
C GLN A 27 -6.20 27.56 35.13
N THR A 28 -5.26 28.19 34.42
CA THR A 28 -5.32 29.60 33.99
C THR A 28 -6.06 29.78 32.65
N SER A 29 -6.60 28.69 32.07
CA SER A 29 -7.22 28.68 30.75
C SER A 29 -8.69 28.27 30.78
N LYS A 30 -9.37 28.43 29.63
CA LYS A 30 -10.72 27.93 29.40
C LYS A 30 -10.70 27.00 28.19
N ILE A 31 -11.22 25.79 28.38
CA ILE A 31 -11.43 24.83 27.30
C ILE A 31 -12.83 25.08 26.74
N TYR A 32 -12.89 25.48 25.47
CA TYR A 32 -14.14 25.66 24.74
C TYR A 32 -14.43 24.40 23.95
N SER A 33 -15.56 23.75 24.20
CA SER A 33 -15.99 22.53 23.52
C SER A 33 -17.23 22.79 22.68
N PHE A 34 -17.09 22.72 21.36
CA PHE A 34 -18.19 22.83 20.41
C PHE A 34 -18.66 21.41 20.07
N PRO A 35 -19.79 20.94 20.61
CA PRO A 35 -20.32 19.65 20.23
C PRO A 35 -20.61 19.66 18.72
N ILE A 36 -19.95 18.75 18.00
CA ILE A 36 -20.12 18.56 16.57
C ILE A 36 -21.18 17.49 16.33
N TYR A 37 -21.13 16.41 17.12
CA TYR A 37 -21.95 15.23 16.90
C TYR A 37 -22.18 14.48 18.21
N ASP A 38 -23.42 14.10 18.48
CA ASP A 38 -23.81 13.24 19.60
C ASP A 38 -24.21 11.89 19.02
N TYR A 39 -23.55 10.84 19.49
CA TYR A 39 -23.83 9.49 19.07
C TYR A 39 -24.04 8.58 20.28
N GLU A 40 -25.29 8.17 20.50
CA GLU A 40 -25.68 7.29 21.61
C GLU A 40 -25.18 7.77 22.99
N GLY A 41 -25.04 9.09 23.19
CA GLY A 41 -24.57 9.69 24.44
C GLY A 41 -23.08 10.01 24.49
N ASP A 42 -22.30 9.59 23.48
CA ASP A 42 -20.91 10.01 23.32
C ASP A 42 -20.83 11.27 22.45
N LYS A 43 -20.50 12.39 23.08
CA LYS A 43 -20.41 13.71 22.45
C LYS A 43 -19.02 13.94 21.86
N PHE A 44 -18.94 13.92 20.53
CA PHE A 44 -17.77 14.39 19.79
C PHE A 44 -17.81 15.90 19.68
N ALA A 45 -16.73 16.55 20.13
CA ALA A 45 -16.61 17.99 20.11
C ALA A 45 -15.29 18.43 19.48
N PHE A 46 -15.36 19.56 18.76
CA PHE A 46 -14.19 20.36 18.45
C PHE A 46 -13.88 21.18 19.68
N ARG A 47 -12.68 21.02 20.22
CA ARG A 47 -12.24 21.70 21.43
C ARG A 47 -11.09 22.60 21.09
N PHE A 48 -11.08 23.79 21.68
CA PHE A 48 -9.92 24.65 21.63
C PHE A 48 -9.66 25.30 22.99
N THR A 49 -8.40 25.59 23.26
CA THR A 49 -7.98 26.35 24.44
C THR A 49 -6.80 27.24 24.06
N VAL A 50 -6.69 28.37 24.76
CA VAL A 50 -5.58 29.31 24.64
C VAL A 50 -5.01 29.51 26.03
N THR A 51 -3.72 29.26 26.18
CA THR A 51 -2.92 29.58 27.36
C THR A 51 -2.03 30.78 27.06
N ASP A 52 -1.24 31.23 28.02
CA ASP A 52 -0.29 32.33 27.83
C ASP A 52 0.79 32.02 26.77
N SER A 53 1.01 30.74 26.46
CA SER A 53 2.09 30.27 25.58
C SER A 53 1.65 29.35 24.44
N LEU A 54 0.44 28.79 24.48
CA LEU A 54 -0.02 27.77 23.53
C LEU A 54 -1.44 28.06 23.05
N THR A 55 -1.70 27.77 21.78
CA THR A 55 -3.05 27.58 21.25
C THR A 55 -3.20 26.12 20.88
N ILE A 56 -4.19 25.44 21.45
CA ILE A 56 -4.39 24.00 21.27
C ILE A 56 -5.78 23.78 20.67
N PHE A 57 -5.84 22.94 19.63
CA PHE A 57 -7.07 22.47 19.00
C PHE A 57 -7.12 20.94 19.04
N SER A 58 -8.29 20.37 19.27
CA SER A 58 -8.48 18.91 19.26
C SER A 58 -9.91 18.55 18.88
N VAL A 59 -10.08 17.40 18.24
CA VAL A 59 -11.38 16.83 17.89
C VAL A 59 -11.43 15.43 18.49
N GLY A 60 -12.46 15.14 19.29
CA GLY A 60 -12.60 13.83 19.91
C GLY A 60 -13.74 13.75 20.92
N ALA A 61 -13.79 12.66 21.69
CA ALA A 61 -14.82 12.45 22.70
C ALA A 61 -14.47 13.04 24.08
N SER A 62 -13.18 13.26 24.39
CA SER A 62 -12.73 13.69 25.72
C SER A 62 -11.94 15.00 25.69
N SER A 63 -12.11 15.84 26.73
CA SER A 63 -11.29 17.04 26.97
C SER A 63 -9.93 16.72 27.62
N GLN A 64 -9.72 15.46 28.03
CA GLN A 64 -8.53 15.02 28.77
C GLN A 64 -7.21 15.27 28.01
N SER A 65 -7.18 15.03 26.70
CA SER A 65 -5.97 15.29 25.89
C SER A 65 -5.60 16.77 25.81
N LEU A 66 -6.56 17.71 25.95
CA LEU A 66 -6.23 19.14 26.02
C LEU A 66 -5.62 19.50 27.36
N LYS A 67 -6.15 18.92 28.44
CA LYS A 67 -5.62 19.12 29.80
C LYS A 67 -4.17 18.67 29.88
N GLU A 68 -3.88 17.51 29.31
CA GLU A 68 -2.51 16.97 29.21
C GLU A 68 -1.56 17.87 28.41
N LEU A 69 -2.04 18.54 27.36
CA LEU A 69 -1.25 19.50 26.58
C LEU A 69 -1.06 20.85 27.30
N ILE A 70 -2.04 21.29 28.10
CA ILE A 70 -1.92 22.48 28.95
C ILE A 70 -0.85 22.26 30.04
N ASP A 71 -0.75 21.04 30.57
CA ASP A 71 0.18 20.69 31.65
C ASP A 71 1.65 20.60 31.19
N PHE A 72 1.91 20.64 29.88
CA PHE A 72 3.25 20.68 29.30
C PHE A 72 3.98 22.01 29.63
N PRO A 73 5.24 22.03 30.13
CA PRO A 73 6.23 20.95 30.21
C PRO A 73 6.42 20.33 31.63
N LYS A 74 5.47 20.48 32.56
CA LYS A 74 5.64 19.98 33.93
C LYS A 74 5.47 18.45 33.97
N GLU A 75 6.50 17.73 34.43
CA GLU A 75 6.54 16.27 34.60
C GLU A 75 5.46 15.74 35.58
N SER A 76 5.11 14.46 35.69
CA SER A 76 5.84 13.22 35.36
C SER A 76 4.92 12.01 35.09
N ASP A 77 3.60 12.20 34.96
CA ASP A 77 2.63 11.10 34.77
C ASP A 77 1.76 11.19 33.51
N SER A 78 2.08 12.11 32.60
CA SER A 78 1.37 12.25 31.32
C SER A 78 1.58 11.02 30.43
N THR A 79 0.48 10.35 30.07
CA THR A 79 0.43 9.22 29.14
C THR A 79 0.92 9.59 27.75
N LEU A 80 0.62 10.80 27.27
CA LEU A 80 1.09 11.31 25.98
C LEU A 80 2.61 11.60 25.98
N ILE A 81 3.16 12.14 27.07
CA ILE A 81 4.59 12.49 27.16
C ILE A 81 5.46 11.24 27.39
N LYS A 82 4.94 10.25 28.12
CA LYS A 82 5.58 8.93 28.26
C LYS A 82 5.52 8.12 26.97
N ASP A 83 4.71 8.51 25.99
CA ASP A 83 4.70 7.88 24.68
C ASP A 83 6.03 8.18 23.96
N PRO A 84 6.86 7.15 23.70
CA PRO A 84 8.11 7.34 22.95
C PRO A 84 7.86 8.02 21.60
N ARG A 85 6.67 7.79 21.00
CA ARG A 85 6.27 8.37 19.71
C ARG A 85 6.16 9.89 19.76
N TRP A 86 5.79 10.46 20.91
CA TRP A 86 5.70 11.91 21.09
C TRP A 86 7.06 12.53 21.43
N SER A 87 7.79 11.94 22.37
CA SER A 87 9.07 12.49 22.85
C SER A 87 10.19 12.43 21.81
N GLU A 88 10.32 11.32 21.08
CA GLU A 88 11.33 11.16 20.02
C GLU A 88 11.11 12.12 18.84
N GLN A 89 9.85 12.50 18.60
CA GLN A 89 9.46 13.30 17.46
C GLN A 89 9.91 14.76 17.56
N PHE A 90 9.98 15.31 18.77
CA PHE A 90 10.41 16.69 19.00
C PHE A 90 11.85 16.80 19.47
N ALA A 91 12.54 15.68 19.76
CA ALA A 91 13.92 15.64 20.20
C ALA A 91 14.92 16.32 19.23
N ARG A 92 14.57 16.43 17.94
CA ARG A 92 15.37 17.11 16.90
C ARG A 92 14.82 18.48 16.48
N SER A 93 13.78 18.99 17.13
CA SER A 93 13.17 20.26 16.73
C SER A 93 14.07 21.46 17.03
N PRO A 94 14.03 22.52 16.20
CA PRO A 94 14.79 23.76 16.44
C PRO A 94 14.46 24.37 17.81
N LYS A 95 15.42 25.08 18.42
CA LYS A 95 15.28 25.67 19.77
C LYS A 95 14.18 26.73 19.90
N THR A 96 13.70 27.30 18.79
CA THR A 96 12.68 28.36 18.77
C THR A 96 11.47 27.90 17.98
N ILE A 97 10.45 27.40 18.68
CA ILE A 97 9.22 26.86 18.07
C ILE A 97 8.10 27.88 18.29
N GLY A 98 7.54 28.42 17.21
CA GLY A 98 6.40 29.32 17.20
C GLY A 98 5.04 28.61 17.16
N GLY A 99 5.01 27.29 16.90
CA GLY A 99 3.79 26.49 16.94
C GLY A 99 4.04 25.01 16.61
N VAL A 100 3.22 24.13 17.19
CA VAL A 100 3.25 22.67 16.99
C VAL A 100 1.86 22.17 16.62
N ALA A 101 1.76 21.38 15.56
CA ALA A 101 0.57 20.59 15.25
C ALA A 101 0.97 19.11 15.18
N TYR A 102 0.24 18.26 15.91
CA TYR A 102 0.46 16.81 15.95
C TYR A 102 -0.86 16.09 15.71
N ILE A 103 -0.85 15.16 14.75
CA ILE A 103 -2.01 14.35 14.39
C ILE A 103 -1.60 12.89 14.47
N VAL A 104 -2.40 12.09 15.18
CA VAL A 104 -2.30 10.62 15.23
C VAL A 104 -3.38 10.04 14.32
N PRO A 105 -3.02 9.53 13.13
CA PRO A 105 -3.99 9.03 12.18
C PRO A 105 -4.78 7.81 12.69
N GLU A 106 -4.18 6.99 13.57
CA GLU A 106 -4.85 5.85 14.20
C GLU A 106 -6.11 6.24 14.99
N ASN A 107 -6.13 7.42 15.62
CA ASN A 107 -7.31 7.90 16.36
C ASN A 107 -8.51 8.19 15.44
N LEU A 108 -8.29 8.52 14.17
CA LEU A 108 -9.38 8.65 13.19
C LEU A 108 -10.02 7.28 12.92
N MET A 109 -9.20 6.21 12.85
CA MET A 109 -9.72 4.85 12.73
C MET A 109 -10.39 4.37 14.01
N GLY A 110 -9.93 4.80 15.19
CA GLY A 110 -10.61 4.52 16.45
C GLY A 110 -12.04 5.07 16.49
N ILE A 111 -12.29 6.23 15.87
CA ILE A 111 -13.65 6.77 15.71
C ILE A 111 -14.47 5.85 14.79
N VAL A 112 -13.93 5.48 13.63
CA VAL A 112 -14.59 4.56 12.68
C VAL A 112 -14.90 3.21 13.33
N ASP A 113 -13.95 2.64 14.07
CA ASP A 113 -14.10 1.38 14.82
C ASP A 113 -15.17 1.49 15.89
N TYR A 114 -15.17 2.59 16.65
CA TYR A 114 -16.19 2.86 17.64
C TYR A 114 -17.60 2.86 17.01
N PHE A 115 -17.80 3.55 15.89
CA PHE A 115 -19.08 3.53 15.17
C PHE A 115 -19.47 2.12 14.69
N LEU A 116 -18.52 1.33 14.21
CA LEU A 116 -18.76 -0.04 13.71
C LEU A 116 -19.06 -1.05 14.80
N THR A 117 -18.57 -0.82 16.03
CA THR A 117 -18.94 -1.64 17.19
C THR A 117 -20.38 -1.41 17.64
N LYS A 118 -20.91 -0.20 17.44
CA LYS A 118 -22.28 0.17 17.80
C LYS A 118 -23.29 -0.20 16.72
N GLU A 119 -22.91 -0.04 15.45
CA GLU A 119 -23.79 -0.33 14.32
C GLU A 119 -23.19 -1.44 13.45
N GLU A 120 -23.39 -2.67 13.94
CA GLU A 120 -22.81 -3.87 13.34
C GLU A 120 -23.25 -4.09 11.89
N GLN A 121 -24.41 -3.55 11.50
CA GLN A 121 -24.91 -3.51 10.12
C GLN A 121 -24.00 -2.76 9.14
N TYR A 122 -23.14 -1.86 9.61
CA TYR A 122 -22.17 -1.17 8.76
C TYR A 122 -20.89 -1.97 8.53
N LYS A 123 -20.66 -3.07 9.26
CA LYS A 123 -19.47 -3.93 9.06
C LYS A 123 -19.39 -4.47 7.63
N GLN A 124 -20.52 -4.74 6.98
CA GLN A 124 -20.55 -5.23 5.60
C GLN A 124 -20.02 -4.21 4.57
N TYR A 125 -20.10 -2.91 4.86
CA TYR A 125 -19.58 -1.84 4.01
C TYR A 125 -18.11 -1.50 4.32
N VAL A 126 -17.55 -2.14 5.35
CA VAL A 126 -16.25 -1.84 5.97
C VAL A 126 -15.28 -3.03 5.85
N GLN A 127 -15.78 -4.24 5.58
CA GLN A 127 -14.95 -5.38 5.21
C GLN A 127 -14.42 -5.33 3.77
N ASP A 128 -14.65 -4.21 3.07
CA ASP A 128 -14.15 -3.99 1.73
C ASP A 128 -12.62 -3.85 1.76
N ASP A 129 -11.93 -4.45 0.80
CA ASP A 129 -10.46 -4.45 0.72
C ASP A 129 -9.87 -3.03 0.82
N TRP A 130 -10.61 -2.00 0.37
CA TRP A 130 -10.28 -0.59 0.52
C TRP A 130 -10.09 -0.11 1.96
N LEU A 131 -10.84 -0.64 2.92
CA LEU A 131 -10.68 -0.25 4.31
C LEU A 131 -9.51 -0.99 4.96
N ILE A 132 -9.24 -2.24 4.57
CA ILE A 132 -8.03 -2.96 4.99
C ILE A 132 -6.80 -2.16 4.53
N ILE A 133 -6.81 -1.70 3.29
CA ILE A 133 -5.79 -0.83 2.72
C ILE A 133 -5.68 0.48 3.50
N ALA A 134 -6.80 1.19 3.70
CA ALA A 134 -6.81 2.45 4.43
C ALA A 134 -6.29 2.30 5.87
N ARG A 135 -6.69 1.24 6.59
CA ARG A 135 -6.15 0.90 7.91
C ARG A 135 -4.66 0.64 7.87
N GLY A 136 -4.20 -0.14 6.89
CA GLY A 136 -2.78 -0.42 6.69
C GLY A 136 -1.97 0.86 6.54
N TYR A 137 -2.38 1.75 5.64
CA TYR A 137 -1.74 3.05 5.44
C TYR A 137 -1.78 3.92 6.70
N LEU A 138 -2.93 3.99 7.39
CA LEU A 138 -3.07 4.82 8.59
C LEU A 138 -2.28 4.27 9.79
N LYS A 139 -2.14 2.95 9.92
CA LYS A 139 -1.29 2.30 10.93
C LYS A 139 0.20 2.46 10.61
N ALA A 140 0.56 2.42 9.33
CA ALA A 140 1.93 2.71 8.90
C ALA A 140 2.28 4.18 9.14
N LEU A 141 1.31 5.09 9.03
CA LEU A 141 1.47 6.49 9.38
C LEU A 141 1.47 6.68 10.91
N LYS A 142 2.67 6.63 11.49
CA LYS A 142 2.91 6.79 12.93
C LYS A 142 2.46 8.17 13.43
N SER A 143 2.85 9.23 12.73
CA SER A 143 2.47 10.60 13.08
C SER A 143 2.75 11.60 11.97
N ILE A 144 2.00 12.70 11.99
CA ILE A 144 2.28 13.89 11.18
C ILE A 144 2.53 15.04 12.14
N GLY A 145 3.72 15.64 12.04
CA GLY A 145 4.12 16.78 12.86
C GLY A 145 4.40 17.99 11.99
N THR A 146 4.01 19.18 12.47
CA THR A 146 4.46 20.45 11.88
C THR A 146 5.09 21.31 12.95
N THR A 147 6.31 21.77 12.71
CA THR A 147 6.99 22.79 13.53
C THR A 147 7.13 24.07 12.73
N THR A 148 6.80 25.20 13.34
CA THR A 148 7.08 26.51 12.76
C THR A 148 8.20 27.17 13.53
N THR A 149 9.29 27.53 12.86
CA THR A 149 10.40 28.30 13.42
C THR A 149 10.30 29.73 12.93
N GLN A 150 10.43 30.70 13.84
CA GLN A 150 10.51 32.11 13.49
C GLN A 150 11.95 32.60 13.64
N GLU A 151 12.56 33.03 12.54
CA GLU A 151 13.88 33.68 12.53
C GLU A 151 13.72 35.10 11.97
N GLY A 152 13.71 36.10 12.87
CA GLY A 152 13.40 37.49 12.52
C GLY A 152 11.96 37.65 11.99
N LYS A 153 11.82 38.05 10.72
CA LYS A 153 10.52 38.19 10.03
C LYS A 153 10.13 36.95 9.21
N THR A 154 10.99 35.94 9.14
CA THR A 154 10.77 34.75 8.31
C THR A 154 10.17 33.63 9.16
N LEU A 155 9.07 33.04 8.68
CA LEU A 155 8.47 31.85 9.25
C LEU A 155 8.84 30.64 8.37
N ILE A 156 9.48 29.64 8.97
CA ILE A 156 9.82 28.38 8.32
C ILE A 156 8.94 27.30 8.92
N SER A 157 8.03 26.76 8.13
CA SER A 157 7.18 25.63 8.52
C SER A 157 7.79 24.32 8.01
N ASN A 158 8.12 23.42 8.91
CA ASN A 158 8.61 22.08 8.60
C ASN A 158 7.53 21.06 8.96
N THR A 159 6.90 20.50 7.95
CA THR A 159 6.02 19.33 8.10
C THR A 159 6.81 18.07 7.82
N PHE A 160 6.65 17.09 8.70
CA PHE A 160 7.30 15.80 8.57
C PHE A 160 6.29 14.69 8.88
N ILE A 161 6.46 13.59 8.17
CA ILE A 161 5.62 12.41 8.23
C ILE A 161 6.50 11.27 8.72
N ASN A 162 6.16 10.69 9.86
CA ASN A 162 6.83 9.51 10.37
C ASN A 162 6.04 8.28 9.93
N ILE A 163 6.72 7.37 9.26
CA ILE A 163 6.18 6.08 8.82
C ILE A 163 6.87 4.99 9.61
N GLU A 164 6.10 4.05 10.13
CA GLU A 164 6.58 2.86 10.81
C GLU A 164 6.24 1.63 9.96
N GLN A 165 7.14 0.66 9.95
CA GLN A 165 6.90 -0.58 9.24
C GLN A 165 5.80 -1.37 9.96
N LEU A 166 4.79 -1.78 9.22
CA LEU A 166 3.74 -2.65 9.74
C LEU A 166 4.33 -4.01 10.17
N PRO A 167 3.76 -4.68 11.18
CA PRO A 167 4.05 -6.08 11.47
C PRO A 167 3.88 -6.94 10.21
N THR A 168 4.73 -7.94 10.00
CA THR A 168 4.78 -8.75 8.78
C THR A 168 3.41 -9.33 8.38
N ASP A 169 2.64 -9.81 9.35
CA ASP A 169 1.33 -10.40 9.10
C ASP A 169 0.30 -9.36 8.63
N GLU A 170 0.33 -8.15 9.21
CA GLU A 170 -0.55 -7.05 8.80
C GLU A 170 -0.13 -6.47 7.44
N ALA A 171 1.18 -6.34 7.21
CA ALA A 171 1.72 -5.92 5.92
C ALA A 171 1.25 -6.86 4.80
N LYS A 172 1.34 -8.17 5.02
CA LYS A 172 0.87 -9.19 4.09
C LYS A 172 -0.63 -9.07 3.82
N GLN A 173 -1.45 -8.87 4.85
CA GLN A 173 -2.90 -8.68 4.67
C GLN A 173 -3.24 -7.45 3.83
N VAL A 174 -2.51 -6.35 4.03
CA VAL A 174 -2.67 -5.11 3.26
C VAL A 174 -2.20 -5.29 1.82
N GLU A 175 -1.07 -5.97 1.59
CA GLU A 175 -0.58 -6.31 0.25
C GLU A 175 -1.57 -7.21 -0.50
N GLU A 176 -2.11 -8.24 0.16
CA GLU A 176 -3.13 -9.11 -0.46
C GLU A 176 -4.43 -8.35 -0.77
N ALA A 177 -4.84 -7.40 0.08
CA ALA A 177 -6.00 -6.53 -0.17
C ALA A 177 -5.73 -5.56 -1.33
N LEU A 178 -4.55 -4.94 -1.39
CA LEU A 178 -4.09 -4.14 -2.53
C LEU A 178 -4.14 -4.96 -3.81
N ASP A 179 -3.60 -6.18 -3.78
CA ASP A 179 -3.59 -7.09 -4.92
C ASP A 179 -5.01 -7.43 -5.36
N ARG A 180 -5.95 -7.72 -4.44
CA ARG A 180 -7.36 -7.97 -4.80
C ARG A 180 -8.05 -6.75 -5.41
N VAL A 181 -7.82 -5.55 -4.88
CA VAL A 181 -8.38 -4.30 -5.40
C VAL A 181 -7.81 -3.97 -6.78
N PHE A 182 -6.49 -4.07 -6.92
CA PHE A 182 -5.84 -3.80 -8.19
C PHE A 182 -6.05 -4.92 -9.21
N ALA A 183 -6.30 -6.17 -8.79
CA ALA A 183 -6.73 -7.26 -9.66
C ALA A 183 -8.18 -7.07 -10.12
N LYS A 184 -9.09 -6.64 -9.23
CA LYS A 184 -10.45 -6.22 -9.61
C LYS A 184 -10.45 -5.05 -10.61
N ASN A 185 -9.47 -4.15 -10.49
CA ASN A 185 -9.31 -2.97 -11.35
C ASN A 185 -8.30 -3.17 -12.51
N GLY A 186 -7.78 -4.39 -12.72
CA GLY A 186 -6.99 -4.79 -13.90
C GLY A 186 -5.52 -4.31 -13.99
N ASP A 187 -5.03 -3.38 -13.19
CA ASP A 187 -3.81 -2.63 -13.52
C ASP A 187 -2.48 -3.11 -12.87
N VAL A 188 -2.49 -3.69 -11.66
CA VAL A 188 -1.23 -4.15 -11.00
C VAL A 188 -1.02 -5.66 -11.18
N GLY A 189 -2.09 -6.45 -11.08
CA GLY A 189 -2.04 -7.88 -11.37
C GLY A 189 -1.53 -8.16 -12.78
N GLN A 190 -1.94 -7.37 -13.77
CA GLN A 190 -1.40 -7.52 -15.12
C GLN A 190 0.10 -7.23 -15.22
N ARG A 191 0.64 -6.25 -14.49
CA ARG A 191 2.09 -5.94 -14.56
C ARG A 191 2.94 -6.99 -13.87
N THR A 192 2.52 -7.50 -12.71
CA THR A 192 3.22 -8.59 -12.03
C THR A 192 3.12 -9.89 -12.80
N ILE A 193 1.94 -10.21 -13.35
CA ILE A 193 1.75 -11.35 -14.25
C ILE A 193 2.59 -11.20 -15.52
N GLN A 194 2.60 -10.03 -16.17
CA GLN A 194 3.44 -9.77 -17.36
C GLN A 194 4.94 -9.86 -17.03
N ALA A 195 5.37 -9.41 -15.86
CA ALA A 195 6.75 -9.56 -15.41
C ALA A 195 7.11 -11.04 -15.21
N ARG A 196 6.25 -11.83 -14.56
CA ARG A 196 6.43 -13.29 -14.40
C ARG A 196 6.43 -14.01 -15.75
N ASP A 197 5.52 -13.67 -16.65
CA ASP A 197 5.50 -14.19 -18.03
C ASP A 197 6.76 -13.83 -18.81
N SER A 198 7.32 -12.65 -18.59
CA SER A 198 8.59 -12.26 -19.20
C SER A 198 9.75 -13.10 -18.68
N VAL A 199 9.75 -13.46 -17.39
CA VAL A 199 10.71 -14.40 -16.81
C VAL A 199 10.55 -15.80 -17.41
N VAL A 200 9.31 -16.29 -17.58
CA VAL A 200 9.03 -17.57 -18.25
C VAL A 200 9.57 -17.58 -19.69
N LYS A 201 9.27 -16.53 -20.47
CA LYS A 201 9.76 -16.37 -21.84
C LYS A 201 11.30 -16.33 -21.91
N SER A 202 11.92 -15.60 -20.98
CA SER A 202 13.38 -15.55 -20.86
C SER A 202 13.99 -16.90 -20.51
N GLY A 203 13.40 -17.65 -19.56
CA GLY A 203 13.86 -18.98 -19.16
C GLY A 203 13.81 -19.98 -20.32
N VAL A 204 12.71 -20.02 -21.06
CA VAL A 204 12.59 -20.81 -22.29
C VAL A 204 13.68 -20.43 -23.30
N GLY A 205 13.96 -19.13 -23.47
CA GLY A 205 15.01 -18.63 -24.36
C GLY A 205 16.43 -19.03 -23.94
N GLN A 206 16.74 -19.02 -22.64
CA GLN A 206 18.04 -19.44 -22.12
C GLN A 206 18.25 -20.95 -22.32
N ILE A 207 17.23 -21.76 -22.02
CA ILE A 207 17.28 -23.22 -22.24
C ILE A 207 17.45 -23.52 -23.74
N ALA A 208 16.72 -22.81 -24.61
CA ALA A 208 16.83 -22.96 -26.06
C ALA A 208 18.26 -22.68 -26.57
N GLN A 209 18.89 -21.60 -26.09
CA GLN A 209 20.28 -21.27 -26.44
C GLN A 209 21.25 -22.35 -25.97
N ALA A 210 21.10 -22.84 -24.74
CA ALA A 210 21.91 -23.93 -24.21
C ALA A 210 21.76 -25.22 -25.03
N LEU A 211 20.54 -25.57 -25.42
CA LEU A 211 20.27 -26.73 -26.27
C LEU A 211 20.93 -26.58 -27.65
N GLN A 212 20.95 -25.37 -28.21
CA GLN A 212 21.65 -25.12 -29.47
C GLN A 212 23.15 -25.27 -29.37
N VAL A 213 23.76 -24.76 -28.28
CA VAL A 213 25.18 -24.95 -28.01
C VAL A 213 25.49 -26.43 -27.86
N TYR A 214 24.67 -27.18 -27.11
CA TYR A 214 24.82 -28.62 -26.94
C TYR A 214 24.77 -29.36 -28.28
N TYR A 215 23.78 -29.08 -29.12
CA TYR A 215 23.59 -29.73 -30.42
C TYR A 215 24.73 -29.45 -31.40
N THR A 216 25.32 -28.26 -31.33
CA THR A 216 26.42 -27.82 -32.22
C THR A 216 27.81 -28.15 -31.67
N THR A 217 27.90 -28.67 -30.45
CA THR A 217 29.17 -29.07 -29.83
C THR A 217 29.78 -30.24 -30.60
N PRO A 218 31.08 -30.21 -30.96
CA PRO A 218 31.73 -31.29 -31.70
C PRO A 218 31.56 -32.65 -31.01
N GLY A 219 31.04 -33.63 -31.75
CA GLY A 219 30.72 -34.97 -31.22
C GLY A 219 29.23 -35.16 -30.88
N ASN A 220 28.48 -34.08 -30.74
CA ASN A 220 27.02 -34.13 -30.61
C ASN A 220 26.35 -33.95 -31.98
N SER A 221 25.30 -34.72 -32.22
CA SER A 221 24.45 -34.64 -33.43
C SER A 221 22.96 -34.80 -33.11
N LYS A 222 22.64 -34.80 -31.82
CA LYS A 222 21.33 -34.99 -31.24
C LYS A 222 21.21 -34.12 -30.00
N TYR A 223 20.00 -33.66 -29.73
CA TYR A 223 19.66 -33.00 -28.48
C TYR A 223 19.68 -34.01 -27.31
N PRO A 224 19.95 -33.53 -26.08
CA PRO A 224 20.06 -34.38 -24.90
C PRO A 224 18.76 -35.11 -24.59
N VAL A 225 18.81 -36.26 -23.91
CA VAL A 225 17.59 -37.01 -23.56
C VAL A 225 16.77 -36.27 -22.50
N SER A 226 17.44 -35.49 -21.65
CA SER A 226 16.82 -34.66 -20.63
C SER A 226 17.54 -33.32 -20.46
N LEU A 227 16.84 -32.31 -19.90
CA LEU A 227 17.44 -31.00 -19.60
C LEU A 227 18.61 -31.09 -18.59
N ASN A 228 18.63 -32.10 -17.72
CA ASN A 228 19.69 -32.29 -16.73
C ASN A 228 21.06 -32.55 -17.37
N GLU A 229 21.11 -33.11 -18.58
CA GLU A 229 22.36 -33.33 -19.31
C GLU A 229 23.03 -32.02 -19.74
N LEU A 230 22.28 -30.90 -19.80
CA LEU A 230 22.86 -29.58 -20.03
C LEU A 230 23.74 -29.13 -18.85
N VAL A 231 23.39 -29.53 -17.63
CA VAL A 231 24.18 -29.30 -16.42
C VAL A 231 25.40 -30.21 -16.40
N THR A 232 25.21 -31.50 -16.69
CA THR A 232 26.29 -32.49 -16.71
C THR A 232 27.34 -32.19 -17.79
N SER A 233 26.92 -31.67 -18.94
CA SER A 233 27.82 -31.22 -20.02
C SER A 233 28.47 -29.86 -19.75
N LYS A 234 28.18 -29.21 -18.61
CA LYS A 234 28.61 -27.84 -18.27
C LYS A 234 28.19 -26.79 -19.30
N THR A 235 27.15 -27.08 -20.09
CA THR A 235 26.57 -26.12 -21.03
C THR A 235 25.78 -25.05 -20.28
N VAL A 236 25.22 -25.40 -19.12
CA VAL A 236 24.65 -24.49 -18.12
C VAL A 236 25.13 -24.87 -16.73
N ILE A 237 25.11 -23.91 -15.80
CA ILE A 237 25.43 -24.15 -14.39
C ILE A 237 24.23 -24.82 -13.68
N GLU A 238 23.02 -24.40 -14.04
CA GLU A 238 21.75 -24.97 -13.58
C GLU A 238 20.67 -24.78 -14.65
N VAL A 239 19.65 -25.64 -14.65
CA VAL A 239 18.46 -25.43 -15.49
C VAL A 239 17.55 -24.45 -14.75
N PRO A 240 17.17 -23.31 -15.35
CA PRO A 240 16.29 -22.36 -14.68
C PRO A 240 14.93 -23.00 -14.37
N THR A 241 14.30 -22.56 -13.29
CA THR A 241 12.92 -22.92 -12.93
C THR A 241 11.98 -21.77 -13.26
N SER A 242 10.69 -22.07 -13.38
CA SER A 242 9.67 -21.03 -13.56
C SER A 242 9.51 -20.20 -12.27
N PRO A 243 8.89 -19.01 -12.32
CA PRO A 243 8.62 -18.18 -11.14
C PRO A 243 7.80 -18.89 -10.04
N SER A 244 7.03 -19.92 -10.37
CA SER A 244 6.28 -20.76 -9.43
C SER A 244 7.10 -21.92 -8.83
N GLY A 245 8.36 -22.07 -9.25
CA GLY A 245 9.24 -23.17 -8.86
C GLY A 245 9.05 -24.45 -9.68
N GLU A 246 8.15 -24.47 -10.66
CA GLU A 246 7.95 -25.62 -11.55
C GLU A 246 9.06 -25.73 -12.61
N ALA A 247 9.41 -26.96 -13.00
CA ALA A 247 10.34 -27.22 -14.09
C ALA A 247 9.72 -26.89 -15.46
N TYR A 248 10.53 -26.41 -16.40
CA TYR A 248 10.08 -26.20 -17.78
C TYR A 248 9.81 -27.54 -18.48
N GLY A 249 8.82 -27.54 -19.36
CA GLY A 249 8.48 -28.70 -20.19
C GLY A 249 9.55 -28.93 -21.26
N TYR A 250 9.87 -30.20 -21.50
CA TYR A 250 10.82 -30.64 -22.49
C TYR A 250 10.26 -31.81 -23.29
N LEU A 251 10.14 -31.63 -24.59
CA LEU A 251 9.73 -32.67 -25.53
C LEU A 251 10.87 -32.92 -26.50
N ARG A 252 11.32 -34.16 -26.60
CA ARG A 252 12.29 -34.61 -27.58
C ARG A 252 11.63 -35.54 -28.58
N CYS A 253 11.71 -35.20 -29.85
CA CYS A 253 11.15 -36.01 -30.93
C CYS A 253 11.99 -37.29 -31.15
N ALA A 254 11.37 -38.29 -31.79
CA ALA A 254 11.86 -39.67 -31.79
C ALA A 254 13.28 -39.86 -32.34
N ASP A 255 13.71 -39.03 -33.29
CA ASP A 255 15.05 -39.09 -33.88
C ASP A 255 16.13 -38.36 -33.04
N GLY A 256 15.70 -37.60 -32.04
CA GLY A 256 16.54 -36.77 -31.18
C GLY A 256 17.14 -35.55 -31.87
N LYS A 257 16.70 -35.22 -33.09
CA LYS A 257 17.18 -34.06 -33.85
C LYS A 257 16.26 -32.86 -33.73
N GLU A 258 15.06 -33.07 -33.20
CA GLU A 258 14.11 -32.01 -32.92
C GLU A 258 13.65 -32.05 -31.47
N ILE A 259 13.48 -30.85 -30.89
CA ILE A 259 12.98 -30.66 -29.54
C ILE A 259 12.04 -29.48 -29.47
N ALA A 260 11.21 -29.46 -28.43
CA ALA A 260 10.44 -28.31 -28.00
C ALA A 260 10.64 -28.07 -26.50
N VAL A 261 10.81 -26.81 -26.12
CA VAL A 261 10.86 -26.37 -24.72
C VAL A 261 9.67 -25.48 -24.45
N SER A 262 8.97 -25.70 -23.35
CA SER A 262 7.73 -24.98 -23.05
C SER A 262 7.67 -24.44 -21.62
N GLY A 263 7.13 -23.25 -21.46
CA GLY A 263 6.75 -22.68 -20.17
C GLY A 263 5.29 -22.22 -20.21
N LYS A 264 4.55 -22.43 -19.12
CA LYS A 264 3.16 -21.98 -19.00
C LYS A 264 3.13 -20.50 -18.63
N LEU A 265 2.35 -19.71 -19.37
CA LEU A 265 2.11 -18.31 -19.10
C LEU A 265 0.96 -18.15 -18.10
N GLU A 266 1.15 -17.29 -17.12
CA GLU A 266 0.18 -16.98 -16.07
C GLU A 266 -0.93 -16.07 -16.61
N SER A 267 -0.63 -15.15 -17.55
CA SER A 267 -1.64 -14.23 -18.10
C SER A 267 -2.72 -14.90 -18.94
N THR A 268 -2.32 -15.88 -19.75
CA THR A 268 -3.21 -16.53 -20.74
C THR A 268 -3.56 -17.96 -20.33
N GLY A 269 -2.80 -18.57 -19.41
CA GLY A 269 -2.89 -20.00 -19.11
C GLY A 269 -2.37 -20.90 -20.23
N THR A 270 -1.78 -20.33 -21.28
CA THR A 270 -1.28 -21.04 -22.48
C THR A 270 0.21 -21.30 -22.39
N TYR A 271 0.74 -22.13 -23.29
CA TYR A 271 2.16 -22.47 -23.33
C TYR A 271 2.94 -21.63 -24.35
N TRP A 272 3.98 -20.97 -23.86
CA TRP A 272 5.04 -20.37 -24.67
C TRP A 272 6.06 -21.45 -25.02
N VAL A 273 6.23 -21.72 -26.31
CA VAL A 273 7.00 -22.87 -26.80
C VAL A 273 8.05 -22.43 -27.79
N TRP A 274 9.31 -22.79 -27.51
CA TRP A 274 10.40 -22.72 -28.48
C TRP A 274 10.58 -24.07 -29.18
N SER A 275 10.74 -24.04 -30.50
CA SER A 275 10.92 -25.20 -31.36
C SER A 275 12.27 -25.15 -32.06
N SER A 276 13.02 -26.26 -32.05
CA SER A 276 14.25 -26.36 -32.85
C SER A 276 13.99 -26.45 -34.36
N ALA A 277 12.80 -26.89 -34.77
CA ALA A 277 12.44 -27.02 -36.19
C ALA A 277 12.21 -25.66 -36.84
N SER A 278 11.56 -24.72 -36.13
CA SER A 278 11.32 -23.35 -36.63
C SER A 278 12.35 -22.34 -36.13
N MET A 279 13.18 -22.71 -35.15
CA MET A 279 14.14 -21.83 -34.46
C MET A 279 13.49 -20.62 -33.77
N LYS A 280 12.17 -20.67 -33.53
CA LYS A 280 11.39 -19.56 -32.99
C LYS A 280 10.62 -20.00 -31.75
N ALA A 281 10.34 -19.03 -30.89
CA ALA A 281 9.40 -19.19 -29.79
C ALA A 281 8.09 -18.48 -30.11
N ILE A 282 6.97 -19.16 -29.88
CA ILE A 282 5.62 -18.63 -30.09
C ILE A 282 4.70 -19.00 -28.92
N ASP A 283 3.62 -18.24 -28.75
CA ASP A 283 2.50 -18.67 -27.93
C ASP A 283 1.68 -19.67 -28.75
N THR A 284 1.49 -20.87 -28.21
CA THR A 284 0.72 -21.92 -28.88
C THR A 284 -0.79 -21.70 -28.79
N ASN A 285 -1.24 -20.75 -27.97
CA ASN A 285 -2.64 -20.55 -27.61
C ASN A 285 -3.31 -21.83 -27.07
N SER A 286 -2.51 -22.78 -26.58
CA SER A 286 -2.94 -24.07 -26.05
C SER A 286 -2.72 -24.09 -24.55
N THR A 287 -3.73 -24.55 -23.79
CA THR A 287 -3.65 -24.77 -22.34
C THR A 287 -3.02 -26.11 -21.98
N THR A 288 -2.67 -26.93 -22.97
CA THR A 288 -1.97 -28.21 -22.79
C THR A 288 -0.53 -28.13 -23.27
N PRO A 289 0.43 -28.76 -22.56
CA PRO A 289 1.83 -28.75 -22.94
C PRO A 289 2.08 -29.55 -24.23
N PRO A 290 3.14 -29.22 -24.99
CA PRO A 290 3.62 -30.05 -26.11
C PRO A 290 3.81 -31.51 -25.71
N SER A 291 3.22 -32.44 -26.47
CA SER A 291 3.30 -33.88 -26.17
C SER A 291 3.65 -34.76 -27.37
N THR A 292 3.41 -34.32 -28.61
CA THR A 292 3.50 -35.19 -29.80
C THR A 292 4.32 -34.62 -30.95
N THR A 293 4.47 -33.30 -31.06
CA THR A 293 5.21 -32.63 -32.14
C THR A 293 6.19 -31.61 -31.58
N CYS A 294 7.36 -31.50 -32.22
CA CYS A 294 8.38 -30.48 -31.94
C CYS A 294 8.28 -29.28 -32.87
N VAL A 295 7.30 -29.24 -33.79
CA VAL A 295 7.16 -28.21 -34.82
C VAL A 295 6.12 -27.16 -34.41
N TYR A 296 6.56 -25.93 -34.16
CA TYR A 296 5.70 -24.80 -33.76
C TYR A 296 6.17 -23.51 -34.45
N GLY A 297 5.26 -22.62 -34.83
CA GLY A 297 5.61 -21.29 -35.37
C GLY A 297 6.14 -21.29 -36.81
N LEU A 298 5.61 -22.20 -37.64
CA LEU A 298 5.75 -22.17 -39.10
C LEU A 298 4.92 -21.04 -39.71
#